data_AF-A0A2K3KAN9-F1
#
_entry.id   AF-A0A2K3KAN9-F1
#
_cell.length_a   1.000
_cell.length_b   1.000
_cell.length_c   1.000
_cell.angle_alpha   90.00
_cell.angle_beta   90.00
_cell.angle_gamma   90.00
#
_symmetry.space_group_name_H-M   'P 1'
#
loop_
_entity.id
_entity.type
_entity.pdbx_description
1 polymer ?
#
loop_
_entity_poly.entity_id
_entity_poly.type
_entity_poly.pdbx_seq_one_letter_code
_entity_poly.pdbx_strand_id
1 'polypeptide(L)'
;YGGNIENRCRFPLQVVKAIADEIGADKVGVRLSPFADYNDCEDSNPQVLGIYMAESLNQLGILYCHMIEPRMVKELHKSDTTKWSLMPIRKVFKGTFIVVGGYDKCGGNDAIANGAADLVAY
;
A
#
# COMPACT_ATOMS: atom_id res chain seq x y z
N TYR A 1 18.71 9.27 1.04
CA TYR A 1 17.25 9.26 1.00
C TYR A 1 16.67 9.32 -0.43
N GLY A 2 17.49 9.16 -1.47
CA GLY A 2 17.06 9.16 -2.88
C GLY A 2 18.00 8.29 -3.72
N GLY A 3 17.72 8.18 -5.02
CA GLY A 3 18.44 7.27 -5.92
C GLY A 3 17.80 5.88 -5.93
N ASN A 4 18.53 4.86 -5.47
CA ASN A 4 18.03 3.47 -5.46
C ASN A 4 16.84 3.26 -4.50
N ILE A 5 16.17 2.13 -4.66
CA ILE A 5 14.93 1.80 -3.95
C ILE A 5 15.12 1.74 -2.43
N GLU A 6 16.25 1.21 -1.96
CA GLU A 6 16.60 1.13 -0.55
C GLU A 6 16.71 2.53 0.04
N ASN A 7 17.38 3.45 -0.65
CA ASN A 7 17.54 4.82 -0.18
C ASN A 7 16.25 5.63 -0.21
N ARG A 8 15.37 5.40 -1.19
CA ARG A 8 14.05 6.04 -1.28
C ARG A 8 13.12 5.58 -0.15
N CYS A 9 13.17 4.30 0.24
CA CYS A 9 12.39 3.78 1.36
C CYS A 9 13.01 4.05 2.73
N ARG A 10 14.29 4.46 2.80
CA ARG A 10 15.02 4.64 4.07
C ARG A 10 14.35 5.61 5.03
N PHE A 11 13.88 6.76 4.54
CA PHE A 11 13.23 7.77 5.39
C PHE A 11 11.91 7.25 5.99
N PRO A 12 10.92 6.79 5.19
CA PRO A 12 9.67 6.29 5.76
C PRO A 12 9.89 5.08 6.66
N LEU A 13 10.82 4.16 6.33
CA LEU A 13 11.11 3.01 7.18
C LEU A 13 11.75 3.40 8.52
N GLN A 14 12.59 4.43 8.58
CA GLN A 14 13.11 4.94 9.85
C GLN A 14 12.01 5.55 10.72
N VAL A 15 11.06 6.27 10.11
CA VAL A 15 9.89 6.82 10.83
C VAL A 15 9.03 5.69 11.39
N VAL A 16 8.69 4.70 10.55
CA VAL A 16 7.89 3.54 10.96
C VAL A 16 8.59 2.78 12.09
N LYS A 17 9.90 2.54 11.96
CA LYS A 17 10.69 1.88 13.01
C LYS A 17 10.67 2.68 14.32
N ALA A 18 10.89 3.99 14.28
CA ALA A 18 10.90 4.81 15.50
C ALA A 18 9.55 4.76 16.22
N ILE A 19 8.44 4.79 15.48
CA ILE A 19 7.10 4.65 16.06
C ILE A 19 6.91 3.24 16.64
N ALA A 20 7.30 2.20 15.89
CA ALA A 20 7.18 0.81 16.33
C ALA A 20 8.02 0.50 17.57
N ASP A 21 9.22 1.08 17.69
CA ASP A 21 10.09 0.96 18.86
C ASP A 21 9.42 1.57 20.11
N GLU A 22 8.65 2.66 19.96
CA GLU A 22 7.99 3.37 21.06
C GLU A 22 6.69 2.68 21.51
N ILE A 23 5.81 2.32 20.58
CA ILE A 23 4.45 1.85 20.92
C ILE A 23 4.21 0.35 20.71
N GLY A 24 5.16 -0.35 20.09
CA GLY A 24 5.03 -1.73 19.63
C GLY A 24 4.54 -1.82 18.18
N ALA A 25 5.22 -2.64 17.37
CA ALA A 25 4.90 -2.83 15.94
C ALA A 25 3.48 -3.38 15.70
N ASP A 26 2.96 -4.13 16.67
CA ASP A 26 1.59 -4.66 16.72
C ASP A 26 0.51 -3.57 16.88
N LYS A 27 0.91 -2.30 17.06
CA LYS A 27 0.00 -1.14 17.14
C LYS A 27 0.23 -0.14 16.00
N VAL A 28 1.11 -0.43 15.06
CA VAL A 28 1.45 0.46 13.95
C VAL A 28 0.83 -0.03 12.66
N GLY A 29 0.23 0.88 11.91
CA GLY A 29 -0.13 0.66 10.52
C GLY A 29 0.41 1.73 9.59
N VAL A 30 0.56 1.39 8.32
CA VAL A 30 1.11 2.29 7.30
C VAL A 30 0.11 2.42 6.16
N ARG A 31 -0.20 3.67 5.78
CA ARG A 31 -1.05 3.95 4.62
C ARG A 31 -0.21 4.31 3.40
N LEU A 32 -0.47 3.67 2.27
CA LEU A 32 0.28 3.86 1.03
C LEU A 32 -0.67 4.04 -0.15
N SER A 33 -0.24 4.82 -1.13
CA SER A 33 -0.91 5.05 -2.40
C SER A 33 0.05 4.76 -3.57
N PRO A 34 0.46 3.49 -3.78
CA PRO A 34 1.62 3.17 -4.60
C PRO A 34 1.53 3.68 -6.04
N PHE A 35 0.32 3.75 -6.57
CA PHE A 35 0.06 4.07 -7.98
C PHE A 35 -0.52 5.47 -8.19
N ALA A 36 -0.62 6.27 -7.12
CA ALA A 36 -1.22 7.59 -7.21
C ALA A 36 -0.22 8.60 -7.74
N ASP A 37 -0.55 9.19 -8.88
CA ASP A 37 0.12 10.35 -9.43
C ASP A 37 -0.65 11.59 -8.93
N TYR A 38 -0.24 12.13 -7.78
CA TYR A 38 -0.98 13.19 -7.09
C TYR A 38 -0.03 14.20 -6.47
N ASN A 39 -0.34 15.50 -6.61
CA ASN A 39 0.49 16.61 -6.10
C ASN A 39 1.97 16.50 -6.51
N ASP A 40 2.24 16.26 -7.79
CA ASP A 40 3.59 16.10 -8.35
C ASP A 40 4.41 14.96 -7.71
N CYS A 41 3.73 13.98 -7.11
CA CYS A 41 4.33 12.77 -6.58
C CYS A 41 3.91 11.57 -7.43
N GLU A 42 4.87 11.04 -8.18
CA GLU A 42 4.73 9.84 -9.02
C GLU A 42 6.00 8.98 -8.89
N ASP A 43 5.90 7.71 -9.30
CA ASP A 43 7.05 6.81 -9.36
C ASP A 43 7.17 6.16 -10.75
N SER A 44 8.39 6.00 -11.26
CA SER A 44 8.62 5.39 -12.56
C SER A 44 8.39 3.86 -12.56
N ASN A 45 8.43 3.23 -11.39
CA ASN A 45 8.14 1.80 -11.20
C ASN A 45 7.41 1.54 -9.86
N PRO A 46 6.14 1.96 -9.75
CA PRO A 46 5.40 1.98 -8.49
C PRO A 46 5.15 0.59 -7.93
N GLN A 47 5.01 -0.42 -8.79
CA GLN A 47 4.80 -1.81 -8.38
C GLN A 47 6.02 -2.36 -7.63
N VAL A 48 7.23 -2.14 -8.15
CA VAL A 48 8.47 -2.60 -7.53
C VAL A 48 8.72 -1.86 -6.23
N LEU A 49 8.46 -0.55 -6.20
CA LEU A 49 8.53 0.26 -4.97
C LEU A 49 7.58 -0.26 -3.89
N GLY A 50 6.31 -0.48 -4.25
CA GLY A 50 5.29 -0.97 -3.32
C GLY A 50 5.60 -2.36 -2.75
N ILE A 51 6.11 -3.28 -3.58
CA ILE A 51 6.54 -4.62 -3.15
C ILE A 51 7.69 -4.50 -2.13
N TYR A 52 8.74 -3.74 -2.46
CA TYR A 52 9.89 -3.56 -1.58
C TYR A 52 9.49 -2.94 -0.23
N MET A 53 8.61 -1.94 -0.26
CA MET A 53 8.09 -1.32 0.96
C MET A 53 7.31 -2.34 1.81
N ALA A 54 6.42 -3.13 1.21
CA ALA A 54 5.67 -4.16 1.93
C ALA A 54 6.57 -5.25 2.54
N GLU A 55 7.59 -5.72 1.81
CA GLU A 55 8.58 -6.67 2.34
C GLU A 55 9.36 -6.07 3.51
N SER A 56 9.75 -4.80 3.41
CA SER A 56 10.45 -4.09 4.48
C SER A 56 9.58 -3.91 5.72
N LEU A 57 8.29 -3.61 5.55
CA LEU A 57 7.33 -3.52 6.66
C LEU A 57 7.12 -4.87 7.36
N ASN A 58 7.19 -5.99 6.65
CA ASN A 58 7.17 -7.32 7.26
C ASN A 58 8.38 -7.54 8.18
N GLN A 59 9.57 -7.06 7.80
CA GLN A 59 10.77 -7.18 8.63
C GLN A 59 10.66 -6.40 9.95
N LEU A 60 9.86 -5.34 9.95
CA LEU A 60 9.54 -4.54 11.13
C LEU A 60 8.35 -5.10 11.95
N GLY A 61 7.66 -6.14 11.46
CA GLY A 61 6.52 -6.75 12.15
C GLY A 61 5.27 -5.87 12.22
N ILE A 62 5.07 -4.97 11.25
CA ILE A 62 3.98 -3.98 11.25
C ILE A 62 2.61 -4.65 11.10
N LEU A 63 1.65 -4.23 11.94
CA LEU A 63 0.33 -4.86 12.06
C LEU A 63 -0.46 -4.82 10.75
N TYR A 64 -0.58 -3.65 10.12
CA TYR A 64 -1.42 -3.49 8.94
C TYR A 64 -0.87 -2.52 7.89
N CYS A 65 -1.24 -2.78 6.64
CA CYS A 65 -1.08 -1.85 5.53
C CYS A 65 -2.46 -1.39 5.06
N HIS A 66 -2.63 -0.10 4.83
CA HIS A 66 -3.84 0.49 4.27
C HIS A 66 -3.53 1.06 2.88
N MET A 67 -4.07 0.44 1.85
CA MET A 67 -3.66 0.65 0.46
C MET A 67 -4.77 1.32 -0.35
N ILE A 68 -4.42 2.41 -1.02
CA ILE A 68 -5.32 3.09 -1.96
C ILE A 68 -5.30 2.35 -3.30
N GLU A 69 -6.48 1.97 -3.79
CA GLU A 69 -6.67 1.30 -5.06
C GLU A 69 -6.21 2.17 -6.25
N PRO A 70 -5.51 1.60 -7.25
CA PRO A 70 -5.09 2.33 -8.45
C PRO A 70 -6.27 2.93 -9.23
N ARG A 71 -7.50 2.43 -9.06
CA ARG A 71 -8.69 3.00 -9.70
C ARG A 71 -9.04 4.41 -9.20
N MET A 72 -8.65 4.78 -7.97
CA MET A 72 -8.88 6.14 -7.46
C MET A 72 -8.01 7.18 -8.14
N VAL A 73 -6.91 6.73 -8.76
CA VAL A 73 -6.05 7.57 -9.58
C VAL A 73 -6.72 7.87 -10.93
N LYS A 74 -7.63 6.99 -11.39
CA LYS A 74 -8.42 7.20 -12.61
C LYS A 74 -9.45 8.33 -12.49
N GLU A 75 -9.87 8.73 -11.29
CA GLU A 75 -10.74 9.91 -11.16
C GLU A 75 -10.02 11.20 -11.62
N LEU A 76 -8.69 11.21 -11.70
CA LEU A 76 -7.89 12.28 -12.31
C LEU A 76 -7.68 12.09 -13.83
N HIS A 77 -7.69 10.86 -14.34
CA HIS A 77 -7.43 10.55 -15.75
C HIS A 77 -8.41 9.50 -16.32
N LYS A 78 -9.34 9.95 -17.17
CA LYS A 78 -10.40 9.19 -17.86
C LYS A 78 -9.85 8.10 -18.82
N SER A 79 -9.28 7.00 -18.32
CA SER A 79 -9.01 5.80 -19.13
C SER A 79 -9.42 4.51 -18.42
N ASP A 80 -10.08 3.62 -19.15
CA ASP A 80 -10.91 2.54 -18.58
C ASP A 80 -10.14 1.34 -18.01
N THR A 81 -8.83 1.19 -18.24
CA THR A 81 -8.08 0.02 -17.75
C THR A 81 -6.75 0.43 -17.13
N THR A 82 -6.59 0.24 -15.81
CA THR A 82 -5.28 0.38 -15.16
C THR A 82 -4.56 -0.96 -15.27
N LYS A 83 -3.31 -0.94 -15.74
CA LYS A 83 -2.43 -2.12 -15.77
C LYS A 83 -1.93 -2.52 -14.37
N TRP A 84 -2.17 -1.67 -13.37
CA TRP A 84 -1.67 -1.84 -12.01
C TRP A 84 -2.64 -2.60 -11.11
N SER A 85 -2.09 -3.39 -10.20
CA SER A 85 -2.87 -4.18 -9.24
C SER A 85 -2.18 -4.16 -7.88
N LEU A 86 -2.96 -4.12 -6.80
CA LEU A 86 -2.43 -4.30 -5.45
C LEU A 86 -2.09 -5.77 -5.15
N MET A 87 -2.55 -6.74 -5.96
CA MET A 87 -2.36 -8.17 -5.71
C MET A 87 -0.90 -8.60 -5.50
N PRO A 88 0.10 -8.12 -6.26
CA PRO A 88 1.50 -8.47 -5.99
C PRO A 88 1.99 -7.95 -4.63
N ILE A 89 1.52 -6.79 -4.19
CA ILE A 89 1.85 -6.22 -2.86
C ILE A 89 1.13 -7.03 -1.77
N ARG A 90 -0.15 -7.35 -1.97
CA ARG A 90 -0.93 -8.21 -1.07
C ARG A 90 -0.27 -9.57 -0.86
N LYS A 91 0.27 -10.18 -1.92
CA LYS A 91 0.93 -11.49 -1.85
C LYS A 91 2.19 -11.50 -0.98
N VAL A 92 2.90 -10.37 -0.88
CA VAL A 92 4.14 -10.28 -0.10
C VAL A 92 3.91 -9.78 1.33
N PHE A 93 2.93 -8.90 1.55
CA PHE A 93 2.63 -8.39 2.89
C PHE A 93 1.95 -9.45 3.75
N LYS A 94 2.46 -9.68 4.96
CA LYS A 94 2.03 -10.77 5.87
C LYS A 94 1.06 -10.32 6.95
N GLY A 95 0.94 -9.00 7.18
CA GLY A 95 -0.01 -8.43 8.13
C GLY A 95 -1.40 -8.23 7.53
N THR A 96 -2.25 -7.49 8.25
CA THR A 96 -3.61 -7.16 7.79
C THR A 96 -3.54 -6.19 6.62
N PHE A 97 -4.15 -6.55 5.50
CA PHE A 97 -4.16 -5.74 4.28
C PHE A 97 -5.53 -5.10 4.08
N ILE A 98 -5.60 -3.79 4.29
CA ILE A 98 -6.81 -2.98 4.17
C ILE A 98 -6.79 -2.28 2.81
N VAL A 99 -7.87 -2.37 2.04
CA VAL A 99 -8.01 -1.64 0.77
C VAL A 99 -9.05 -0.53 0.88
N VAL A 100 -8.84 0.54 0.12
CA VAL A 100 -9.80 1.65 -0.01
C VAL A 100 -9.77 2.17 -1.44
N GLY A 101 -10.91 2.68 -1.90
CA GLY A 101 -10.98 3.45 -3.13
C GLY A 101 -12.05 2.99 -4.10
N GLY A 102 -13.26 3.52 -3.93
CA GLY A 102 -14.38 3.29 -4.85
C GLY A 102 -15.04 1.92 -4.67
N TYR A 103 -14.93 1.32 -3.49
CA TYR A 103 -15.66 0.11 -3.16
C TYR A 103 -17.09 0.46 -2.74
N ASP A 104 -18.06 -0.26 -3.31
CA ASP A 104 -19.38 -0.40 -2.72
C ASP A 104 -19.42 -1.68 -1.86
N LYS A 105 -20.61 -2.03 -1.35
CA LYS A 105 -20.80 -3.22 -0.53
C LYS A 105 -20.43 -4.51 -1.30
N CYS A 106 -20.83 -4.61 -2.57
CA CYS A 106 -20.63 -5.82 -3.36
C CYS A 106 -19.15 -6.00 -3.72
N GLY A 107 -18.52 -4.97 -4.29
CA GLY A 107 -17.11 -5.01 -4.65
C GLY A 107 -16.19 -5.20 -3.44
N GLY A 108 -16.56 -4.65 -2.28
CA GLY A 108 -15.81 -4.88 -1.05
C GLY A 108 -15.88 -6.33 -0.58
N ASN A 109 -17.07 -6.93 -0.58
CA ASN A 109 -17.25 -8.35 -0.26
C ASN A 109 -16.48 -9.25 -1.23
N ASP A 110 -16.48 -8.95 -2.53
CA ASP A 110 -15.75 -9.71 -3.54
C ASP A 110 -14.23 -9.61 -3.34
N ALA A 111 -13.71 -8.45 -2.93
CA ALA A 111 -12.29 -8.27 -2.64
C ALA A 111 -11.83 -9.16 -1.47
N ILE A 112 -12.65 -9.26 -0.42
CA ILE A 112 -12.39 -10.12 0.74
C ILE A 112 -12.50 -11.60 0.33
N ALA A 113 -13.58 -11.98 -0.35
CA ALA A 113 -13.83 -13.37 -0.73
C ALA A 113 -12.73 -13.95 -1.64
N ASN A 114 -12.12 -13.13 -2.49
CA ASN A 114 -11.04 -13.53 -3.38
C ASN A 114 -9.64 -13.34 -2.79
N GLY A 115 -9.52 -12.97 -1.51
CA GLY A 115 -8.25 -12.80 -0.81
C GLY A 115 -7.43 -11.58 -1.22
N ALA A 116 -8.03 -10.63 -1.94
CA ALA A 116 -7.40 -9.38 -2.35
C ALA A 116 -7.20 -8.41 -1.18
N ALA A 117 -8.03 -8.52 -0.13
CA ALA A 117 -7.92 -7.75 1.10
C ALA A 117 -8.44 -8.54 2.30
N ASP A 118 -8.00 -8.17 3.49
CA ASP A 118 -8.57 -8.65 4.75
C ASP A 118 -9.73 -7.74 5.21
N LEU A 119 -9.63 -6.44 4.92
CA LEU A 119 -10.61 -5.42 5.28
C LEU A 119 -10.78 -4.40 4.14
N VAL A 120 -11.95 -3.76 4.10
CA VAL A 120 -12.26 -2.67 3.17
C VAL A 120 -12.62 -1.43 3.97
N ALA A 121 -11.97 -0.31 3.65
CA ALA A 121 -12.30 1.00 4.19
C ALA A 121 -13.27 1.72 3.24
N TYR A 122 -14.24 2.44 3.81
CA TYR A 122 -15.29 3.19 3.11
C TYR A 122 -15.21 4.67 3.46
#